data_AF-A0A2V9PRE6-F1
#
_entry.id   AF-A0A2V9PRE6-F1
#
_cell.length_a   1.000
_cell.length_b   1.000
_cell.length_c   1.000
_cell.angle_alpha   90.00
_cell.angle_beta   90.00
_cell.angle_gamma   90.00
#
_symmetry.space_group_name_H-M   'P 1'
#
loop_
_entity.id
_entity.type
_entity.pdbx_description
1 polymer ?
#
loop_
_entity_poly.entity_id
_entity_poly.type
_entity_poly.pdbx_seq_one_letter_code
_entity_poly.pdbx_strand_id
1 'polypeptide(L)'
;MTSERRLVIEPQDIQGIEFVCRACGASLGLNAAQERHFVKTECPNCGSEWLPYDSVLHKAASSLFRSLGTLTQMRGEAKFIIRMHVNMDESVKPAKD
;
A
#
# COMPACT_ATOMS: atom_id res chain seq x y z
N MET A 1 15.38 -31.82 10.48
CA MET A 1 14.83 -30.93 9.43
C MET A 1 14.14 -29.78 10.11
N THR A 2 14.59 -28.56 9.90
CA THR A 2 13.86 -27.35 10.29
C THR A 2 12.99 -26.92 9.11
N SER A 3 11.69 -26.75 9.33
CA SER A 3 10.76 -26.22 8.33
C SER A 3 10.65 -24.71 8.54
N GLU A 4 11.05 -23.93 7.53
CA GLU A 4 10.82 -22.48 7.49
C GLU A 4 9.45 -22.22 6.85
N ARG A 5 8.54 -21.56 7.57
CA ARG A 5 7.25 -21.11 7.03
C ARG A 5 7.40 -19.67 6.56
N ARG A 6 7.31 -19.45 5.24
CA ARG A 6 7.25 -18.12 4.64
C ARG A 6 5.80 -17.77 4.32
N LEU A 7 5.35 -16.61 4.77
CA LEU A 7 4.06 -16.06 4.35
C LEU A 7 4.23 -15.49 2.92
N VAL A 8 3.44 -16.04 2.00
CA VAL A 8 3.40 -15.59 0.60
C VAL A 8 2.04 -14.95 0.37
N ILE A 9 2.04 -13.74 -0.18
CA ILE A 9 0.85 -12.94 -0.46
C ILE A 9 0.76 -12.75 -1.98
N GLU A 10 -0.38 -13.04 -2.58
CA GLU A 10 -0.69 -12.72 -3.99
C GLU A 10 -1.43 -11.37 -4.05
N PRO A 11 -1.40 -10.64 -5.19
CA PRO A 11 -2.08 -9.34 -5.32
C PRO A 11 -3.54 -9.33 -4.85
N GLN A 12 -4.31 -10.38 -5.15
CA GLN A 12 -5.71 -10.48 -4.74
C GLN A 12 -5.93 -10.69 -3.23
N ASP A 13 -4.89 -11.06 -2.49
CA ASP A 13 -4.96 -11.20 -1.03
C ASP A 13 -4.91 -9.82 -0.34
N ILE A 14 -4.55 -8.75 -1.09
CA ILE A 14 -4.47 -7.38 -0.57
C ILE A 14 -5.81 -6.66 -0.77
N GLN A 15 -6.48 -6.35 0.34
CA GLN A 15 -7.78 -5.65 0.33
C GLN A 15 -7.65 -4.14 0.07
N GLY A 16 -6.51 -3.54 0.41
CA GLY A 16 -6.31 -2.11 0.29
C GLY A 16 -4.98 -1.63 0.85
N ILE A 17 -4.76 -0.32 0.76
CA ILE A 17 -3.59 0.38 1.28
C ILE A 17 -4.08 1.40 2.31
N GLU A 18 -3.45 1.45 3.47
CA GLU A 18 -3.73 2.44 4.51
C GLU A 18 -2.68 3.54 4.52
N PHE A 19 -3.13 4.79 4.50
CA PHE A 19 -2.30 5.98 4.70
C PHE A 19 -2.53 6.53 6.10
N VAL A 20 -1.50 6.59 6.93
CA VAL A 20 -1.58 7.12 8.30
C VAL A 20 -0.91 8.49 8.35
N CYS A 21 -1.66 9.52 8.75
CA CYS A 21 -1.12 10.87 8.92
C CYS A 21 -0.20 10.91 10.13
N ARG A 22 1.06 11.32 9.94
CA ARG A 22 2.02 11.48 11.04
C ARG A 22 1.67 12.64 12.00
N ALA A 23 0.95 13.66 11.52
CA ALA A 23 0.64 14.84 12.32
C ALA A 23 -0.54 14.61 13.29
N CYS A 24 -1.59 13.89 12.86
CA CYS A 24 -2.80 13.69 13.68
C CYS A 24 -3.17 12.23 13.93
N GLY A 25 -2.44 11.26 13.37
CA GLY A 25 -2.71 9.83 13.50
C GLY A 25 -3.93 9.33 12.73
N ALA A 26 -4.71 10.20 12.07
CA ALA A 26 -5.86 9.79 11.28
C ALA A 26 -5.42 8.91 10.11
N SER A 27 -6.18 7.84 9.86
CA SER A 27 -5.93 6.92 8.75
C SER A 27 -6.94 7.06 7.62
N LEU A 28 -6.47 6.81 6.40
CA LEU A 28 -7.26 6.75 5.18
C LEU A 28 -6.97 5.42 4.49
N GLY A 29 -7.91 4.49 4.59
CA GLY A 29 -7.88 3.22 3.87
C GLY A 29 -8.42 3.38 2.45
N LEU A 30 -7.65 2.96 1.45
CA LEU A 30 -8.08 2.90 0.07
C LEU A 30 -8.26 1.45 -0.37
N ASN A 31 -9.44 1.13 -0.91
CA ASN A 31 -9.72 -0.20 -1.46
C ASN A 31 -9.15 -0.32 -2.88
N ALA A 32 -8.32 -1.34 -3.12
CA ALA A 32 -7.68 -1.56 -4.42
C ALA A 32 -8.66 -1.78 -5.59
N ALA A 33 -9.91 -2.15 -5.31
CA ALA A 33 -10.97 -2.34 -6.30
C ALA A 33 -11.69 -1.04 -6.70
N GLN A 34 -11.44 0.09 -6.02
CA GLN A 34 -12.12 1.36 -6.29
C GLN A 34 -11.21 2.34 -7.05
N GLU A 35 -11.49 2.53 -8.34
CA GLU A 35 -10.65 3.31 -9.28
C GLU A 35 -10.54 4.82 -8.99
N ARG A 36 -11.35 5.37 -8.07
CA ARG A 36 -11.56 6.83 -7.94
C ARG A 36 -11.04 7.45 -6.66
N HIS A 37 -10.01 6.88 -6.05
CA HIS A 37 -9.43 7.48 -4.84
C HIS A 37 -8.16 8.25 -5.16
N PHE A 38 -8.32 9.56 -5.33
CA PHE A 38 -7.21 10.50 -5.36
C PHE A 38 -6.79 10.77 -3.91
N VAL A 39 -5.60 10.33 -3.50
CA VAL A 39 -5.05 10.77 -2.22
C VAL A 39 -4.73 12.25 -2.34
N LYS A 40 -5.44 13.08 -1.56
CA LYS A 40 -5.23 14.52 -1.55
C LYS A 40 -3.80 14.84 -1.08
N THR A 41 -3.29 16.01 -1.46
CA THR A 41 -1.98 16.49 -1.01
C THR A 41 -1.92 16.80 0.48
N GLU A 42 -3.09 17.11 1.05
CA GLU A 42 -3.31 17.40 2.45
C GLU A 42 -4.08 16.27 3.14
N CYS A 43 -3.80 16.07 4.42
CA CYS A 43 -4.56 15.18 5.27
C CYS A 43 -6.02 15.65 5.34
N PRO A 44 -7.01 14.80 5.01
CA PRO A 44 -8.42 15.19 5.03
C PRO A 44 -8.95 15.48 6.45
N ASN A 45 -8.21 15.08 7.49
CA ASN A 45 -8.58 15.30 8.89
C ASN A 45 -8.00 16.59 9.45
N CYS A 46 -6.69 16.84 9.30
CA CYS A 46 -6.00 17.97 9.95
C CYS A 46 -5.44 19.02 8.99
N GLY A 47 -5.55 18.84 7.68
CA GLY A 47 -5.04 19.77 6.66
C GLY A 47 -3.52 19.80 6.51
N SER A 48 -2.76 19.03 7.31
CA SER A 48 -1.31 18.96 7.15
C SER A 48 -0.94 18.36 5.80
N GLU A 49 0.05 18.94 5.13
CA GLU A 49 0.63 18.37 3.92
C GLU A 49 1.25 17.00 4.25
N TRP A 50 0.76 15.94 3.61
CA TRP A 50 1.26 14.56 3.82
C TRP A 50 1.78 13.90 2.54
N LEU A 51 1.39 14.41 1.37
CA LEU A 51 1.72 13.88 0.06
C LEU A 51 1.81 15.04 -0.95
N PRO A 52 2.91 15.82 -0.94
CA PRO A 52 3.06 16.96 -1.84
C PRO A 52 2.83 16.56 -3.30
N TYR A 53 2.09 17.39 -4.05
CA TYR A 53 1.74 17.10 -5.44
C TYR A 53 3.00 16.89 -6.28
N ASP A 54 2.94 15.93 -7.20
CA ASP A 54 4.04 15.58 -8.11
C ASP A 54 5.36 15.12 -7.47
N SER A 55 5.42 15.03 -6.13
CA SER A 55 6.56 14.45 -5.43
C SER A 55 6.79 12.98 -5.82
N VAL A 56 8.04 12.52 -5.69
CA VAL A 56 8.40 11.12 -5.94
C VAL A 56 7.56 10.18 -5.06
N LEU A 57 7.31 10.56 -3.82
CA LEU A 57 6.48 9.79 -2.89
C LEU A 57 5.02 9.71 -3.36
N HIS A 58 4.43 10.84 -3.75
CA HIS A 58 3.07 10.88 -4.29
C HIS A 58 2.93 10.01 -5.55
N LYS A 59 3.89 10.07 -6.47
CA LYS A 59 3.95 9.22 -7.67
C LYS A 59 4.05 7.74 -7.31
N ALA A 60 4.95 7.37 -6.40
CA ALA A 60 5.15 5.99 -5.97
C ALA A 60 3.89 5.40 -5.30
N ALA A 61 3.30 6.13 -4.34
CA ALA A 61 2.09 5.71 -3.64
C ALA A 61 0.89 5.53 -4.60
N SER A 62 0.69 6.49 -5.50
CA SER A 62 -0.37 6.42 -6.51
C SER A 62 -0.16 5.26 -7.47
N SER A 63 1.09 5.00 -7.87
CA SER A 63 1.44 3.90 -8.78
C SER A 63 1.23 2.54 -8.13
N LEU A 64 1.66 2.37 -6.88
CA LEU A 64 1.45 1.14 -6.11
C LEU A 64 -0.04 0.77 -6.06
N PHE A 65 -0.90 1.73 -5.73
CA PHE A 65 -2.34 1.51 -5.66
C PHE A 65 -2.92 1.08 -7.02
N ARG A 66 -2.59 1.80 -8.10
CA ARG A 66 -3.06 1.47 -9.45
C ARG A 66 -2.57 0.11 -9.91
N SER A 67 -1.27 -0.17 -9.72
CA SER A 67 -0.67 -1.45 -10.10
C SER A 67 -1.34 -2.61 -9.38
N LEU A 68 -1.64 -2.48 -8.09
CA LEU A 68 -2.32 -3.54 -7.34
C LEU A 68 -3.71 -3.87 -7.91
N GLY A 69 -4.49 -2.84 -8.27
CA GLY A 69 -5.78 -3.01 -8.93
C GLY A 69 -5.65 -3.72 -10.29
N THR A 70 -4.73 -3.24 -11.14
CA THR A 70 -4.48 -3.84 -12.46
C THR A 70 -4.04 -5.31 -12.35
N LEU A 71 -3.14 -5.63 -11.42
CA LEU A 71 -2.66 -7.00 -11.23
C LEU A 71 -3.77 -7.95 -10.76
N THR A 72 -4.67 -7.46 -9.92
CA THR A 72 -5.84 -8.22 -9.47
C THR A 72 -6.82 -8.47 -10.61
N GLN A 73 -7.11 -7.43 -11.42
CA GLN A 73 -8.04 -7.51 -12.56
C GLN A 73 -7.52 -8.40 -13.70
N MET A 74 -6.23 -8.27 -14.05
CA MET A 74 -5.62 -8.94 -15.20
C MET A 74 -5.00 -10.30 -14.87
N ARG A 75 -5.25 -10.86 -13.67
CA ARG A 75 -4.65 -12.13 -13.22
C ARG A 75 -4.85 -13.27 -14.23
N GLY A 76 -6.01 -13.33 -14.89
CA GLY A 76 -6.33 -14.37 -15.89
C GLY A 76 -5.60 -14.20 -17.22
N GLU A 77 -5.08 -13.01 -17.51
CA GLU A 77 -4.37 -12.68 -18.76
C GLU A 77 -2.85 -12.72 -18.59
N ALA A 78 -2.36 -12.55 -17.36
CA ALA A 78 -0.94 -12.54 -17.05
C ALA A 78 -0.29 -13.90 -17.37
N LYS A 79 0.80 -13.87 -18.14
CA LYS A 79 1.63 -15.06 -18.42
C LYS A 79 2.64 -15.37 -17.31
N PHE A 80 2.43 -14.80 -16.13
CA PHE A 80 3.29 -14.94 -14.95
C PHE A 80 2.43 -14.90 -13.69
N ILE A 81 2.96 -15.47 -12.60
CA ILE A 81 2.35 -15.40 -11.26
C ILE A 81 3.18 -14.42 -10.43
N ILE A 82 2.52 -13.42 -9.83
CA ILE A 82 3.15 -12.52 -8.88
C ILE A 82 2.95 -13.05 -7.47
N ARG A 83 4.06 -13.16 -6.73
CA ARG A 83 4.08 -13.55 -5.32
C ARG A 83 4.93 -12.54 -4.55
N MET A 84 4.35 -11.98 -3.50
CA MET A 84 5.02 -11.07 -2.58
C MET A 84 5.46 -11.84 -1.35
N HIS A 85 6.73 -11.72 -1.02
CA HIS A 85 7.33 -12.36 0.15
C HIS A 85 7.50 -11.28 1.22
N VAL A 86 6.95 -11.51 2.41
CA VAL A 86 7.08 -10.58 3.54
C VAL A 86 8.09 -11.13 4.54
N ASN A 87 8.95 -10.24 5.05
CA ASN A 87 9.84 -10.57 6.15
C ASN A 87 9.04 -10.50 7.45
N MET A 88 8.94 -11.62 8.17
CA MET A 88 8.28 -11.68 9.48
C MET A 88 9.26 -11.36 10.62
N ASP A 89 10.03 -10.29 10.50
CA ASP A 89 10.80 -9.78 11.65
C ASP A 89 9.84 -8.98 12.54
N GLU A 90 9.43 -9.60 13.66
CA GLU A 90 8.75 -8.91 14.76
C GLU A 90 9.67 -7.85 15.37
N SER A 91 9.74 -6.66 14.79
CA SER A 91 10.06 -5.39 15.47
C SER A 91 10.19 -4.22 14.49
N VAL A 92 9.07 -3.78 13.93
CA VAL A 92 8.97 -2.36 13.54
C VAL A 92 8.92 -1.56 14.84
N LYS A 93 10.09 -1.26 15.43
CA LYS A 93 10.17 -0.22 16.45
C LYS A 93 9.81 1.10 15.76
N PRO A 94 8.89 1.90 16.32
CA PRO A 94 8.56 3.20 15.76
C PRO A 94 9.85 4.01 15.61
N ALA A 95 10.03 4.63 14.43
CA ALA A 95 11.10 5.57 14.20
C ALA A 95 11.02 6.64 15.30
N LYS A 96 12.05 6.71 16.16
CA LYS A 96 12.16 7.79 17.14
C LYS A 96 12.39 9.11 16.40
N ASP A 97 11.67 10.11 16.88
CA ASP A 97 11.71 11.53 16.45
C ASP A 97 13.12 12.12 16.37
#